data_AF-A0A6A5GVV4-F1
#
_entry.id   AF-A0A6A5GVV4-F1
#
_cell.length_a   1.000
_cell.length_b   1.000
_cell.length_c   1.000
_cell.angle_alpha   90.00
_cell.angle_beta   90.00
_cell.angle_gamma   90.00
#
_symmetry.space_group_name_H-M   'P 1'
#
loop_
_entity.id
_entity.type
_entity.pdbx_description
1 polymer ?
#
loop_
_entity_poly.entity_id
_entity_poly.type
_entity_poly.pdbx_seq_one_letter_code
_entity_poly.pdbx_strand_id
1 'polypeptide(L)'
;MLLLLSSLLILQGVSGDKTCSGKEVQNLDNGCTKIDKSPLVFRGNLDEKMVREKVQSIKYIASGIEVIETDLETFDYLKHVERIQNSNGPAMLFKKNKNLKRLNFTSLGELKGKEKEKDIVFENDNFVQAFSKEADSFDDFMKLELIARKSHLRNKVCSNDFYQFINKKESSDSKTTWTIIITIIASFFAIADVILTWFCVKECRAKKAREEKKTNKMKTDVPVGTHFGPPQTPASGTTTPSATTTPSATIKTPKDKCM
;
A
#
# COMPACT_ATOMS: atom_id res chain seq x y z
N MET A 1 -5.86 -4.94 69.85
CA MET A 1 -4.89 -4.79 68.75
C MET A 1 -5.06 -5.99 67.83
N LEU A 2 -5.95 -5.88 66.85
CA LEU A 2 -6.31 -6.95 65.92
C LEU A 2 -5.26 -6.97 64.80
N LEU A 3 -4.41 -7.99 64.75
CA LEU A 3 -3.46 -8.18 63.66
C LEU A 3 -4.23 -8.79 62.48
N LEU A 4 -4.53 -7.96 61.49
CA LEU A 4 -4.99 -8.39 60.16
C LEU A 4 -3.83 -9.09 59.47
N LEU A 5 -3.85 -10.43 59.48
CA LEU A 5 -3.09 -11.25 58.54
C LEU A 5 -3.70 -11.04 57.16
N SER A 6 -3.15 -10.09 56.40
CA SER A 6 -3.40 -9.96 54.97
C SER A 6 -2.73 -11.14 54.27
N SER A 7 -3.52 -12.18 53.99
CA SER A 7 -3.15 -13.27 53.10
C SER A 7 -2.80 -12.70 51.73
N LEU A 8 -1.50 -12.58 51.47
CA LEU A 8 -0.93 -12.34 50.16
C LEU A 8 -1.22 -13.59 49.32
N LEU A 9 -2.30 -13.55 48.53
CA LEU A 9 -2.55 -14.51 47.46
C LEU A 9 -1.43 -14.33 46.43
N ILE A 10 -0.33 -15.03 46.62
CA ILE A 10 0.64 -15.27 45.57
C ILE A 10 -0.08 -16.15 44.56
N LEU A 11 -0.59 -15.54 43.49
CA LEU A 11 -0.87 -16.22 42.23
C LEU A 11 0.46 -16.80 41.75
N GLN A 12 0.82 -17.97 42.27
CA GLN A 12 1.76 -18.86 41.63
C GLN A 12 1.06 -19.34 40.36
N GLY A 13 1.17 -18.53 39.30
CA GLY A 13 0.94 -18.99 37.96
C GLY A 13 1.91 -20.13 37.73
N VAL A 14 1.41 -21.36 37.86
CA VAL A 14 2.10 -22.56 37.38
C VAL A 14 2.29 -22.33 35.89
N SER A 15 3.43 -21.77 35.52
CA SER A 15 3.86 -21.60 34.13
C SER A 15 4.25 -22.97 33.61
N GLY A 16 3.27 -23.86 33.48
CA GLY A 16 3.39 -25.05 32.67
C GLY A 16 3.56 -24.62 31.22
N ASP A 17 4.42 -25.31 30.50
CA ASP A 17 4.65 -25.08 29.08
C ASP A 17 3.35 -25.37 28.28
N LYS A 18 2.50 -24.36 28.13
CA LYS A 18 1.32 -24.45 27.27
C LYS A 18 1.73 -24.30 25.80
N THR A 19 1.60 -25.39 25.05
CA THR A 19 1.77 -25.38 23.60
C THR A 19 0.42 -25.10 22.93
N CYS A 20 0.42 -24.17 21.97
CA CYS A 20 -0.75 -23.74 21.23
C CYS A 20 -0.52 -23.86 19.73
N SER A 21 -1.58 -24.19 18.99
CA SER A 21 -1.54 -24.05 17.53
C SER A 21 -1.53 -22.58 17.16
N GLY A 22 -0.66 -22.18 16.23
CA GLY A 22 -0.70 -20.82 15.70
C GLY A 22 -1.99 -20.53 14.94
N LYS A 23 -2.39 -19.27 14.98
CA LYS A 23 -3.61 -18.70 14.40
C LYS A 23 -3.47 -17.18 14.42
N GLU A 24 -4.49 -16.48 13.94
CA GLU A 24 -4.57 -15.03 14.15
C GLU A 24 -4.55 -14.71 15.64
N VAL A 25 -3.74 -13.72 16.04
CA VAL A 25 -3.47 -13.43 17.45
C VAL A 25 -4.75 -13.16 18.25
N GLN A 26 -5.75 -12.51 17.65
CA GLN A 26 -7.07 -12.29 18.26
C GLN A 26 -7.77 -13.59 18.71
N ASN A 27 -7.52 -14.69 17.99
CA ASN A 27 -8.08 -16.01 18.27
C ASN A 27 -7.13 -16.90 19.08
N LEU A 28 -5.93 -16.43 19.41
CA LEU A 28 -4.95 -17.19 20.18
C LEU A 28 -5.43 -17.44 21.61
N ASP A 29 -5.19 -18.64 22.13
CA ASP A 29 -5.56 -18.96 23.50
C ASP A 29 -4.65 -18.20 24.49
N ASN A 30 -5.15 -17.87 25.68
CA ASN A 30 -4.32 -17.18 26.66
C ASN A 30 -3.26 -18.10 27.27
N GLY A 31 -2.12 -17.53 27.66
CA GLY A 31 -1.06 -18.22 28.38
C GLY A 31 -0.21 -19.18 27.55
N CYS A 32 -0.22 -19.05 26.21
CA CYS A 32 0.66 -19.84 25.35
C CYS A 32 2.13 -19.50 25.61
N THR A 33 2.96 -20.52 25.79
CA THR A 33 4.43 -20.38 25.93
C THR A 33 5.16 -20.83 24.66
N LYS A 34 4.55 -21.78 23.93
CA LYS A 34 5.04 -22.29 22.66
C LYS A 34 3.94 -22.25 21.60
N ILE A 35 4.30 -21.83 20.39
CA ILE A 35 3.45 -21.93 19.21
C ILE A 35 3.95 -23.07 18.32
N ASP A 36 3.10 -24.03 17.98
CA ASP A 36 3.39 -25.12 17.08
C ASP A 36 2.33 -25.27 15.97
N LYS A 37 2.58 -26.15 15.00
CA LYS A 37 1.73 -26.56 13.87
C LYS A 37 1.46 -25.52 12.79
N SER A 38 1.14 -24.29 13.16
CA SER A 38 0.74 -23.21 12.25
C SER A 38 1.40 -21.89 12.63
N PRO A 39 1.58 -20.94 11.69
CA PRO A 39 2.14 -19.64 12.00
C PRO A 39 1.29 -18.82 12.98
N LEU A 40 1.94 -17.98 13.79
CA LEU A 40 1.25 -16.93 14.55
C LEU A 40 1.03 -15.71 13.65
N VAL A 41 -0.21 -15.32 13.44
CA VAL A 41 -0.59 -14.31 12.44
C VAL A 41 -1.04 -13.01 13.11
N PHE A 42 -0.43 -11.90 12.72
CA PHE A 42 -0.82 -10.54 13.06
C PHE A 42 -1.40 -9.90 11.81
N ARG A 43 -2.71 -9.66 11.78
CA ARG A 43 -3.40 -9.15 10.59
C ARG A 43 -4.21 -7.91 10.89
N GLY A 44 -4.10 -6.91 10.02
CA GLY A 44 -4.95 -5.72 10.08
C GLY A 44 -4.69 -4.84 11.31
N ASN A 45 -5.74 -4.12 11.72
CA ASN A 45 -5.70 -3.26 12.90
C ASN A 45 -6.14 -4.06 14.12
N LEU A 46 -5.18 -4.27 15.03
CA LEU A 46 -5.32 -5.08 16.22
C LEU A 46 -5.38 -4.19 17.46
N ASP A 47 -6.18 -4.58 18.45
CA ASP A 47 -6.15 -3.96 19.76
C ASP A 47 -4.82 -4.28 20.46
N GLU A 48 -4.00 -3.25 20.69
CA GLU A 48 -2.63 -3.40 21.19
C GLU A 48 -2.58 -4.14 22.53
N LYS A 49 -3.50 -3.80 23.43
CA LYS A 49 -3.56 -4.38 24.78
C LYS A 49 -3.84 -5.88 24.71
N MET A 50 -4.85 -6.28 23.94
CA MET A 50 -5.21 -7.67 23.70
C MET A 50 -4.04 -8.45 23.09
N VAL A 51 -3.37 -7.88 22.09
CA VAL A 51 -2.21 -8.53 21.46
C VAL A 51 -1.12 -8.79 22.48
N ARG A 52 -0.74 -7.77 23.26
CA ARG A 52 0.31 -7.88 24.28
C ARG A 52 -0.05 -8.94 25.32
N GLU A 53 -1.27 -8.96 25.82
CA GLU A 53 -1.75 -9.95 26.79
C GLU A 53 -1.67 -11.40 26.27
N LYS A 54 -1.95 -11.61 24.98
CA LYS A 54 -1.93 -12.96 24.37
C LYS A 54 -0.53 -13.48 24.11
N VAL A 55 0.42 -12.60 23.78
CA VAL A 55 1.77 -13.02 23.35
C VAL A 55 2.84 -12.90 24.44
N GLN A 56 2.55 -12.23 25.56
CA GLN A 56 3.53 -11.92 26.62
C GLN A 56 4.29 -13.14 27.19
N SER A 57 3.66 -14.33 27.19
CA SER A 57 4.27 -15.55 27.72
C SER A 57 4.97 -16.40 26.66
N ILE A 58 4.81 -16.07 25.38
CA ILE A 58 5.37 -16.86 24.27
C ILE A 58 6.89 -16.71 24.27
N LYS A 59 7.60 -17.84 24.31
CA LYS A 59 9.06 -17.90 24.20
C LYS A 59 9.54 -18.55 22.91
N TYR A 60 8.79 -19.52 22.40
CA TYR A 60 9.21 -20.35 21.28
C TYR A 60 8.12 -20.45 20.20
N ILE A 61 8.48 -20.17 18.95
CA ILE A 61 7.57 -20.27 17.81
C ILE A 61 8.19 -21.25 16.80
N ALA A 62 7.55 -22.40 16.62
CA ALA A 62 8.08 -23.49 15.79
C ALA A 62 7.54 -23.50 14.34
N SER A 63 6.58 -22.63 14.04
CA SER A 63 5.89 -22.59 12.74
C SER A 63 5.88 -21.19 12.12
N GLY A 64 6.80 -20.33 12.55
CA GLY A 64 6.99 -18.97 12.03
C GLY A 64 5.91 -17.96 12.45
N ILE A 65 6.08 -16.73 11.97
CA ILE A 65 5.14 -15.64 12.16
C ILE A 65 4.77 -15.00 10.82
N GLU A 66 3.57 -14.43 10.76
CA GLU A 66 3.13 -13.63 9.63
C GLU A 66 2.59 -12.29 10.13
N VAL A 67 3.05 -11.18 9.55
CA VAL A 67 2.58 -9.83 9.85
C VAL A 67 2.05 -9.23 8.56
N ILE A 68 0.73 -9.06 8.49
CA ILE A 68 0.02 -8.85 7.22
C ILE A 68 -0.93 -7.67 7.30
N GLU A 69 -0.82 -6.74 6.34
CA GLU A 69 -1.77 -5.65 6.14
C GLU A 69 -2.02 -4.82 7.40
N THR A 70 -0.99 -4.65 8.25
CA THR A 70 -1.06 -3.83 9.45
C THR A 70 -0.68 -2.38 9.15
N ASP A 71 -1.19 -1.45 9.97
CA ASP A 71 -0.80 -0.04 9.92
C ASP A 71 0.36 0.30 10.90
N LEU A 72 1.01 -0.72 11.48
CA LEU A 72 2.10 -0.58 12.46
C LEU A 72 3.35 0.06 11.86
N GLU A 73 3.97 0.99 12.59
CA GLU A 73 5.32 1.48 12.27
C GLU A 73 6.43 0.61 12.86
N THR A 74 6.17 0.07 14.05
CA THR A 74 7.10 -0.78 14.80
C THR A 74 6.43 -2.09 15.16
N PHE A 75 7.08 -3.21 14.85
CA PHE A 75 6.68 -4.51 15.35
C PHE A 75 7.55 -4.89 16.55
N ASP A 76 6.99 -4.81 17.77
CA ASP A 76 7.69 -5.11 19.02
C ASP A 76 6.97 -6.10 19.95
N TYR A 77 5.84 -6.65 19.50
CA TYR A 77 5.00 -7.54 20.29
C TYR A 77 5.72 -8.79 20.76
N LEU A 78 6.76 -9.21 20.03
CA LEU A 78 7.53 -10.43 20.28
C LEU A 78 8.98 -10.14 20.73
N LYS A 79 9.25 -8.95 21.28
CA LYS A 79 10.61 -8.56 21.71
C LYS A 79 11.26 -9.53 22.71
N HIS A 80 10.46 -10.29 23.46
CA HIS A 80 10.88 -11.27 24.46
C HIS A 80 11.00 -12.71 23.91
N VAL A 81 10.58 -12.97 22.66
CA VAL A 81 10.66 -14.30 22.06
C VAL A 81 12.11 -14.70 21.81
N GLU A 82 12.46 -15.92 22.19
CA GLU A 82 13.83 -16.42 22.16
C GLU A 82 14.14 -17.19 20.86
N ARG A 83 13.14 -17.87 20.28
CA ARG A 83 13.29 -18.68 19.06
C ARG A 83 12.10 -18.53 18.13
N ILE A 84 12.38 -18.27 16.85
CA ILE A 84 11.40 -18.34 15.76
C ILE A 84 11.97 -19.22 14.65
N GLN A 85 11.29 -20.31 14.37
CA GLN A 85 11.65 -21.24 13.31
C GLN A 85 10.42 -21.66 12.53
N ASN A 86 10.63 -22.16 11.31
CA ASN A 86 9.59 -22.76 10.50
C ASN A 86 10.19 -23.83 9.59
N SER A 87 9.81 -25.09 9.78
CA SER A 87 10.29 -26.19 8.93
C SER A 87 9.61 -26.25 7.56
N ASN A 88 8.52 -25.50 7.36
CA ASN A 88 7.64 -25.61 6.19
C ASN A 88 7.68 -24.37 5.29
N GLY A 89 8.42 -23.32 5.67
CA GLY A 89 8.47 -22.06 4.95
C GLY A 89 9.41 -21.04 5.61
N PRO A 90 9.25 -19.74 5.36
CA PRO A 90 10.03 -18.71 6.05
C PRO A 90 9.67 -18.67 7.54
N ALA A 91 10.66 -18.31 8.36
CA ALA A 91 10.42 -18.09 9.79
C ALA A 91 9.62 -16.79 10.02
N MET A 92 9.78 -15.80 9.16
CA MET A 92 9.06 -14.54 9.22
C MET A 92 8.55 -14.13 7.84
N LEU A 93 7.26 -13.81 7.75
CA LEU A 93 6.64 -13.21 6.58
C LEU A 93 6.07 -11.83 6.95
N PHE A 94 6.53 -10.79 6.25
CA PHE A 94 5.97 -9.45 6.32
C PHE A 94 5.31 -9.12 4.99
N LYS A 95 4.03 -8.77 5.00
CA LYS A 95 3.26 -8.62 3.78
C LYS A 95 2.35 -7.41 3.83
N LYS A 96 2.51 -6.50 2.86
CA LYS A 96 1.62 -5.35 2.66
C LYS A 96 1.43 -4.48 3.90
N ASN A 97 2.40 -4.42 4.82
CA ASN A 97 2.34 -3.47 5.92
C ASN A 97 2.70 -2.08 5.39
N LYS A 98 1.82 -1.10 5.62
CA LYS A 98 1.91 0.21 4.96
C LYS A 98 3.00 1.10 5.55
N ASN A 99 3.23 0.98 6.85
CA ASN A 99 4.06 1.93 7.59
C ASN A 99 5.24 1.26 8.30
N LEU A 100 5.39 -0.06 8.18
CA LEU A 100 6.38 -0.81 8.95
C LEU A 100 7.80 -0.36 8.60
N LYS A 101 8.55 0.01 9.65
CA LYS A 101 9.93 0.51 9.57
C LYS A 101 10.85 -0.19 10.56
N ARG A 102 10.32 -0.60 11.72
CA ARG A 102 11.12 -1.13 12.83
C ARG A 102 10.73 -2.55 13.18
N LEU A 103 11.73 -3.40 13.38
CA LEU A 103 11.56 -4.80 13.78
C LEU A 103 12.33 -5.04 15.08
N ASN A 104 11.60 -5.22 16.18
CA ASN A 104 12.21 -5.33 17.50
C ASN A 104 12.07 -6.75 18.08
N PHE A 105 13.19 -7.46 18.07
CA PHE A 105 13.33 -8.84 18.56
C PHE A 105 14.51 -8.95 19.52
N THR A 106 14.53 -8.13 20.59
CA THR A 106 15.67 -8.01 21.53
C THR A 106 16.20 -9.34 22.05
N SER A 107 15.30 -10.27 22.42
CA SER A 107 15.68 -11.55 23.03
C SER A 107 15.91 -12.69 22.03
N LEU A 108 15.74 -12.44 20.72
CA LEU A 108 15.78 -13.51 19.73
C LEU A 108 17.20 -14.05 19.56
N GLY A 109 17.40 -15.30 19.94
CA GLY A 109 18.66 -16.02 19.79
C GLY A 109 18.70 -16.94 18.58
N GLU A 110 17.54 -17.34 18.06
CA GLU A 110 17.44 -18.28 16.95
C GLU A 110 16.36 -17.90 15.93
N LEU A 111 16.76 -17.80 14.66
CA LEU A 111 15.91 -17.48 13.52
C LEU A 111 16.19 -18.45 12.36
N LYS A 112 15.22 -19.31 12.03
CA LYS A 112 15.45 -20.38 11.05
C LYS A 112 14.23 -20.75 10.22
N GLY A 113 14.24 -20.40 8.94
CA GLY A 113 13.28 -20.91 7.97
C GLY A 113 13.62 -22.33 7.52
N LYS A 114 12.82 -22.84 6.58
CA LYS A 114 13.01 -24.15 5.97
C LYS A 114 14.35 -24.22 5.24
N GLU A 115 14.97 -25.40 5.27
CA GLU A 115 16.24 -25.63 4.59
C GLU A 115 16.13 -25.30 3.09
N LYS A 116 17.12 -24.55 2.57
CA LYS A 116 17.17 -24.05 1.17
C LYS A 116 16.08 -23.04 0.80
N GLU A 117 15.26 -22.62 1.74
CA GLU A 117 14.34 -21.48 1.59
C GLU A 117 14.86 -20.26 2.36
N LYS A 118 14.14 -19.15 2.24
CA LYS A 118 14.52 -17.88 2.87
C LYS A 118 14.04 -17.83 4.32
N ASP A 119 14.86 -17.30 5.21
CA ASP A 119 14.46 -17.13 6.62
C ASP A 119 13.39 -16.06 6.78
N ILE A 120 13.52 -14.96 6.03
CA ILE A 120 12.59 -13.83 6.05
C ILE A 120 12.11 -13.50 4.65
N VAL A 121 10.81 -13.26 4.49
CA VAL A 121 10.21 -12.79 3.24
C VAL A 121 9.47 -11.49 3.48
N PHE A 122 9.71 -10.50 2.62
CA PHE A 122 8.93 -9.28 2.56
C PHE A 122 8.18 -9.23 1.22
N GLU A 123 6.85 -9.23 1.26
CA GLU A 123 5.99 -9.16 0.07
C GLU A 123 5.21 -7.85 0.02
N ASN A 124 5.55 -6.97 -0.93
CA ASN A 124 4.95 -5.65 -1.10
C ASN A 124 4.91 -4.84 0.20
N ASP A 125 5.98 -4.92 1.00
CA ASP A 125 6.01 -4.38 2.35
C ASP A 125 6.81 -3.06 2.42
N ASN A 126 6.35 -2.10 3.24
CA ASN A 126 7.04 -0.82 3.41
C ASN A 126 8.44 -0.98 4.04
N PHE A 127 8.69 -2.05 4.80
CA PHE A 127 9.99 -2.27 5.42
C PHE A 127 11.12 -2.31 4.37
N VAL A 128 10.86 -2.79 3.16
CA VAL A 128 11.85 -2.81 2.07
C VAL A 128 12.33 -1.39 1.71
N GLN A 129 11.40 -0.42 1.72
CA GLN A 129 11.76 0.99 1.49
C GLN A 129 12.47 1.59 2.69
N ALA A 130 11.99 1.31 3.90
CA ALA A 130 12.58 1.80 5.14
C ALA A 130 14.03 1.32 5.31
N PHE A 131 14.27 0.02 5.10
CA PHE A 131 15.60 -0.60 5.10
C PHE A 131 16.62 0.12 4.22
N SER A 132 16.19 0.61 3.04
CA SER A 132 17.07 1.31 2.09
C SER A 132 17.37 2.77 2.45
N LYS A 133 16.58 3.39 3.32
CA LYS A 133 16.59 4.85 3.57
C LYS A 133 16.90 5.23 5.01
N GLU A 134 16.61 4.34 5.96
CA GLU A 134 16.66 4.61 7.40
C GLU A 134 17.72 3.71 8.06
N ALA A 135 18.68 4.32 8.75
CA ALA A 135 19.78 3.60 9.42
C ALA A 135 19.27 2.60 10.46
N ASP A 136 18.25 2.99 11.21
CA ASP A 136 17.61 2.16 12.23
C ASP A 136 16.94 0.90 11.65
N SER A 137 16.28 1.02 10.50
CA SER A 137 15.69 -0.14 9.80
C SER A 137 16.77 -1.07 9.27
N PHE A 138 17.87 -0.51 8.77
CA PHE A 138 19.05 -1.28 8.35
C PHE A 138 19.66 -2.04 9.53
N ASP A 139 19.82 -1.39 10.69
CA ASP A 139 20.36 -2.02 11.90
C ASP A 139 19.47 -3.16 12.42
N ASP A 140 18.15 -2.96 12.43
CA ASP A 140 17.19 -4.01 12.78
C ASP A 140 17.33 -5.22 11.84
N PHE A 141 17.46 -4.99 10.53
CA PHE A 141 17.69 -6.05 9.54
C PHE A 141 19.02 -6.78 9.75
N MET A 142 20.11 -6.05 10.01
CA MET A 142 21.44 -6.64 10.22
C MET A 142 21.52 -7.46 11.51
N LYS A 143 20.77 -7.08 12.56
CA LYS A 143 20.64 -7.91 13.77
C LYS A 143 19.98 -9.26 13.45
N LEU A 144 18.89 -9.23 12.68
CA LEU A 144 18.21 -10.47 12.24
C LEU A 144 19.10 -11.32 11.33
N GLU A 145 19.90 -10.70 10.44
CA GLU A 145 20.89 -11.41 9.61
C GLU A 145 21.89 -12.16 10.47
N LEU A 146 22.46 -11.48 11.48
CA LEU A 146 23.44 -12.06 12.38
C LEU A 146 22.87 -13.26 13.14
N ILE A 147 21.63 -13.14 13.62
CA ILE A 147 20.93 -14.23 14.33
C ILE A 147 20.72 -15.41 13.38
N ALA A 148 20.10 -15.20 12.21
CA ALA A 148 19.81 -16.27 11.25
C ALA A 148 21.09 -16.96 10.75
N ARG A 149 22.15 -16.18 10.49
CA ARG A 149 23.45 -16.70 10.08
C ARG A 149 24.04 -17.63 11.14
N LYS A 150 23.96 -17.26 12.43
CA LYS A 150 24.37 -18.12 13.54
C LYS A 150 23.50 -19.37 13.64
N SER A 151 22.18 -19.26 13.50
CA SER A 151 21.24 -20.39 13.59
C SER A 151 21.47 -21.46 12.52
N HIS A 152 21.94 -21.07 11.34
CA HIS A 152 22.30 -21.99 10.25
C HIS A 152 23.79 -22.34 10.18
N LEU A 153 24.62 -21.83 11.10
CA LEU A 153 26.08 -21.97 11.04
C LEU A 153 26.66 -21.53 9.68
N ARG A 154 26.07 -20.50 9.09
CA ARG A 154 26.48 -19.96 7.79
C ARG A 154 27.75 -19.11 7.96
N ASN A 155 28.74 -19.36 7.12
CA ASN A 155 30.00 -18.61 7.15
C ASN A 155 29.93 -17.28 6.38
N LYS A 156 29.01 -17.17 5.41
CA LYS A 156 28.87 -15.98 4.56
C LYS A 156 27.91 -14.96 5.18
N VAL A 157 28.42 -13.75 5.41
CA VAL A 157 27.61 -12.57 5.77
C VAL A 157 26.70 -12.21 4.61
N CYS A 158 25.43 -11.91 4.90
CA CYS A 158 24.40 -11.60 3.92
C CYS A 158 24.26 -12.73 2.89
N SER A 159 24.05 -13.94 3.41
CA SER A 159 23.70 -15.09 2.58
C SER A 159 22.43 -14.77 1.77
N ASN A 160 22.41 -15.18 0.51
CA ASN A 160 21.20 -15.09 -0.31
C ASN A 160 20.04 -15.90 0.30
N ASP A 161 20.31 -16.84 1.20
CA ASP A 161 19.30 -17.67 1.89
C ASP A 161 18.66 -16.97 3.09
N PHE A 162 19.13 -15.78 3.47
CA PHE A 162 18.55 -15.05 4.59
C PHE A 162 17.20 -14.43 4.23
N TYR A 163 17.10 -13.74 3.10
CA TYR A 163 15.94 -12.91 2.81
C TYR A 163 15.49 -12.95 1.34
N GLN A 164 14.25 -12.53 1.11
CA GLN A 164 13.73 -12.23 -0.22
C GLN A 164 12.74 -11.06 -0.16
N PHE A 165 12.89 -10.16 -1.13
CA PHE A 165 11.94 -9.09 -1.39
C PHE A 165 11.10 -9.44 -2.62
N ILE A 166 9.78 -9.50 -2.43
CA ILE A 166 8.80 -9.77 -3.48
C ILE A 166 8.00 -8.49 -3.71
N ASN A 167 8.41 -7.71 -4.70
CA ASN A 167 7.66 -6.56 -5.17
C ASN A 167 6.84 -6.97 -6.39
N LYS A 168 5.63 -7.47 -6.17
CA LYS A 168 4.66 -7.56 -7.25
C LYS A 168 4.20 -6.13 -7.51
N LYS A 169 4.29 -5.67 -8.76
CA LYS A 169 3.53 -4.49 -9.17
C LYS A 169 2.08 -4.82 -8.85
N GLU A 170 1.52 -4.22 -7.79
CA GLU A 170 0.06 -4.09 -7.73
C GLU A 170 -0.31 -3.49 -9.06
N SER A 171 -1.10 -4.22 -9.86
CA SER A 171 -1.40 -3.72 -11.17
C SER A 171 -2.03 -2.34 -10.95
N SER A 172 -1.39 -1.32 -11.51
CA SER A 172 -1.96 0.02 -11.54
C SER A 172 -3.21 0.05 -12.43
N ASP A 173 -3.83 -1.10 -12.70
CA ASP A 173 -5.03 -1.20 -13.50
C ASP A 173 -6.20 -0.59 -12.77
N SER A 174 -6.27 -0.54 -11.43
CA SER A 174 -7.45 0.08 -10.80
C SER A 174 -7.53 1.57 -11.15
N LYS A 175 -6.43 2.31 -10.99
CA LYS A 175 -6.41 3.76 -11.27
C LYS A 175 -6.47 4.05 -12.77
N THR A 176 -5.80 3.25 -13.60
CA THR A 176 -5.82 3.41 -15.06
C THR A 176 -7.19 3.04 -15.64
N THR A 177 -7.82 1.97 -15.15
CA THR A 177 -9.17 1.53 -15.56
C THR A 177 -10.23 2.54 -15.16
N TRP A 178 -10.20 3.06 -13.93
CA TRP A 178 -11.13 4.13 -13.52
C TRP A 178 -10.96 5.41 -14.35
N THR A 179 -9.72 5.79 -14.67
CA THR A 179 -9.44 6.95 -15.51
C THR A 179 -9.96 6.75 -16.94
N ILE A 180 -9.78 5.56 -17.51
CA ILE A 180 -10.30 5.20 -18.84
C ILE A 180 -11.83 5.22 -18.84
N ILE A 181 -12.49 4.63 -17.83
CA ILE A 181 -13.95 4.62 -17.71
C ILE A 181 -14.51 6.06 -17.62
N ILE A 182 -13.94 6.90 -16.76
CA ILE A 182 -14.36 8.30 -16.61
C ILE A 182 -14.18 9.08 -17.93
N THR A 183 -13.08 8.85 -18.65
CA THR A 183 -12.80 9.51 -19.93
C THR A 183 -13.82 9.12 -20.99
N ILE A 184 -14.17 7.82 -21.07
CA ILE A 184 -15.18 7.32 -21.99
C ILE A 184 -16.54 7.96 -21.70
N ILE A 185 -16.98 7.99 -20.43
CA ILE A 185 -18.25 8.59 -20.02
C ILE A 185 -18.29 10.08 -20.37
N ALA A 186 -17.24 10.84 -20.07
CA ALA A 186 -17.17 12.28 -20.38
C ALA A 186 -17.27 12.54 -21.90
N SER A 187 -16.68 11.68 -22.73
CA SER A 187 -16.77 11.81 -24.19
C SER A 187 -18.19 11.63 -24.72
N PHE A 188 -18.97 10.69 -24.16
CA PHE A 188 -20.37 10.49 -24.54
C PHE A 188 -21.24 11.70 -24.19
N PHE A 189 -21.03 12.32 -23.02
CA PHE A 189 -21.76 13.53 -22.63
C PHE A 189 -21.43 14.71 -23.56
N ALA A 190 -20.16 14.92 -23.90
CA ALA A 190 -19.78 15.98 -24.84
C ALA A 190 -20.41 15.80 -26.23
N ILE A 191 -20.48 14.57 -26.73
CA ILE A 191 -21.12 14.27 -28.01
C ILE A 191 -22.64 14.53 -27.93
N ALA A 192 -23.29 14.11 -26.83
CA ALA A 192 -24.71 14.36 -26.62
C ALA A 192 -25.03 15.87 -26.56
N ASP A 193 -24.20 16.67 -25.90
CA ASP A 193 -24.37 18.12 -25.80
C ASP A 193 -24.23 18.81 -27.17
N VAL A 194 -23.28 18.37 -28.01
CA VAL A 194 -23.12 18.88 -29.38
C VAL A 194 -24.34 18.53 -30.23
N ILE A 195 -24.84 17.30 -30.14
CA ILE A 195 -26.05 16.86 -30.86
C ILE A 195 -27.26 17.67 -30.41
N LEU A 196 -27.47 17.83 -29.10
CA LEU A 196 -28.58 18.59 -28.55
C LEU A 196 -28.52 20.06 -28.98
N THR A 197 -27.33 20.67 -28.90
CA THR A 197 -27.10 22.05 -29.36
C THR A 197 -27.40 22.19 -30.85
N TRP A 198 -27.00 21.22 -31.67
CA TRP A 198 -27.31 21.23 -33.11
C TRP A 198 -28.80 21.13 -33.39
N PHE A 199 -29.53 20.26 -32.69
CA PHE A 199 -30.98 20.16 -32.78
C PHE A 199 -31.67 21.47 -32.36
N CYS A 200 -31.26 22.06 -31.24
CA CYS A 200 -31.79 23.35 -30.78
C CYS A 200 -31.54 24.47 -31.80
N VAL A 201 -30.33 24.57 -32.34
CA VAL A 201 -30.00 25.57 -33.38
C VAL A 201 -30.81 25.34 -34.65
N LYS A 202 -30.98 24.09 -35.09
CA LYS A 202 -31.79 23.75 -36.26
C LYS A 202 -33.25 24.16 -36.07
N GLU A 203 -33.80 23.91 -34.89
CA GLU A 203 -35.18 24.26 -34.56
C GLU A 203 -35.38 25.78 -34.42
N CYS A 204 -34.43 26.49 -33.81
CA CYS A 204 -34.42 27.95 -33.75
C CYS A 204 -34.34 28.59 -35.15
N ARG A 205 -33.49 28.06 -36.04
CA ARG A 205 -33.40 28.52 -37.44
C ARG A 205 -34.70 28.26 -38.20
N ALA A 206 -35.33 27.10 -37.99
CA ALA A 206 -36.62 26.78 -38.59
C ALA A 206 -37.75 27.70 -38.08
N LYS A 207 -37.73 28.08 -36.81
CA LYS A 207 -38.67 29.08 -36.25
C LYS A 207 -38.47 30.46 -36.87
N LYS A 208 -37.24 30.97 -36.95
CA LYS A 208 -36.93 32.26 -37.61
C LYS A 208 -37.39 32.29 -39.09
N ALA A 209 -37.12 31.23 -39.85
CA ALA A 209 -37.55 31.14 -41.24
C ALA A 209 -39.09 31.09 -41.42
N ARG A 210 -39.83 30.58 -40.43
CA ARG A 210 -41.30 30.62 -40.42
C ARG A 210 -41.85 32.01 -40.10
N GLU A 211 -41.17 32.78 -39.26
CA GLU A 211 -41.55 34.16 -38.96
C GLU A 211 -41.25 35.11 -40.14
N GLU A 212 -40.08 34.99 -40.79
CA GLU A 212 -39.75 35.77 -41.98
C GLU A 212 -40.72 35.52 -43.15
N LYS A 213 -41.19 34.27 -43.34
CA LYS A 213 -42.23 33.95 -44.33
C LYS A 213 -43.59 34.56 -44.00
N LYS A 214 -43.91 34.81 -42.73
CA LYS A 214 -45.14 35.52 -42.33
C LYS A 214 -45.01 37.02 -42.59
N THR A 215 -43.86 37.62 -42.29
CA THR A 215 -43.60 39.06 -42.49
C THR A 215 -43.50 39.45 -43.97
N ASN A 216 -42.88 38.61 -44.80
CA ASN A 216 -42.78 38.86 -46.25
C ASN A 216 -44.10 38.69 -47.02
N LYS A 217 -45.11 38.04 -46.44
CA LYS A 217 -46.45 37.98 -47.04
C LYS A 217 -47.25 39.28 -46.85
N MET A 218 -46.76 40.20 -46.02
CA MET A 218 -47.43 41.44 -45.63
C MET A 218 -46.79 42.70 -46.25
N LYS A 219 -45.69 42.55 -47.01
CA LYS A 219 -44.99 43.64 -47.69
C LYS A 219 -44.71 43.28 -49.15
N THR A 220 -45.76 43.31 -49.97
CA THR A 220 -45.60 43.41 -51.41
C THR A 220 -46.42 44.61 -51.87
N ASP A 221 -45.83 45.80 -51.76
CA ASP A 221 -46.18 46.95 -52.60
C ASP A 221 -44.99 47.94 -52.67
N VAL A 222 -44.44 48.03 -53.88
CA VAL A 222 -43.84 49.22 -54.54
C VAL A 222 -42.38 49.62 -54.20
N PRO A 223 -41.58 50.12 -55.20
CA PRO A 223 -40.15 49.79 -55.33
C PRO A 223 -39.16 50.98 -55.44
N VAL A 224 -37.85 50.62 -55.53
CA VAL A 224 -36.70 51.23 -56.25
C VAL A 224 -36.04 52.53 -55.73
N GLY A 225 -34.70 52.47 -55.65
CA GLY A 225 -33.77 53.63 -55.71
C GLY A 225 -32.38 53.37 -55.09
N THR A 226 -31.44 52.73 -55.81
CA THR A 226 -30.14 53.26 -56.35
C THR A 226 -29.04 53.80 -55.41
N HIS A 227 -27.88 53.11 -55.48
CA HIS A 227 -26.49 53.59 -55.77
C HIS A 227 -25.44 54.02 -54.70
N PHE A 228 -24.20 53.54 -54.97
CA PHE A 228 -22.81 53.97 -54.58
C PHE A 228 -22.40 53.93 -53.09
N GLY A 229 -21.20 53.53 -52.63
CA GLY A 229 -19.88 53.15 -53.18
C GLY A 229 -18.97 52.61 -52.03
N PRO A 230 -17.69 52.25 -52.27
CA PRO A 230 -16.82 51.51 -51.32
C PRO A 230 -15.92 52.42 -50.45
N PRO A 231 -15.27 51.94 -49.37
CA PRO A 231 -13.85 51.52 -49.45
C PRO A 231 -13.27 50.56 -48.37
N GLN A 232 -12.11 49.96 -48.74
CA GLN A 232 -10.86 49.68 -47.97
C GLN A 232 -10.73 48.59 -46.86
N THR A 233 -9.66 47.80 -47.06
CA THR A 233 -8.87 46.84 -46.23
C THR A 233 -8.26 47.49 -44.95
N PRO A 234 -7.56 46.80 -43.98
CA PRO A 234 -6.61 45.68 -44.15
C PRO A 234 -6.46 44.62 -43.00
N ALA A 235 -5.63 43.58 -43.29
CA ALA A 235 -4.66 42.89 -42.42
C ALA A 235 -5.17 42.13 -41.16
N SER A 236 -4.51 41.11 -40.59
CA SER A 236 -3.34 40.24 -40.84
C SER A 236 -3.26 39.31 -39.61
N GLY A 237 -2.58 38.16 -39.70
CA GLY A 237 -1.94 37.54 -38.53
C GLY A 237 -2.27 36.09 -38.23
N THR A 238 -1.46 35.19 -38.80
CA THR A 238 -1.22 33.81 -38.33
C THR A 238 0.02 33.82 -37.43
N THR A 239 0.04 33.06 -36.33
CA THR A 239 1.16 32.15 -35.95
C THR A 239 0.87 31.32 -34.70
N THR A 240 1.33 30.07 -34.74
CA THR A 240 1.42 29.02 -33.70
C THR A 240 2.94 28.76 -33.44
N PRO A 241 3.38 27.65 -32.80
CA PRO A 241 3.45 27.23 -31.39
C PRO A 241 4.90 27.21 -30.81
N SER A 242 5.07 26.83 -29.53
CA SER A 242 6.03 25.81 -29.00
C SER A 242 6.15 25.97 -27.48
N ALA A 243 5.93 24.95 -26.62
CA ALA A 243 6.75 23.78 -26.31
C ALA A 243 8.13 24.11 -25.71
N THR A 244 8.38 23.72 -24.46
CA THR A 244 9.70 23.31 -23.94
C THR A 244 9.54 22.45 -22.68
N THR A 245 10.28 21.35 -22.68
CA THR A 245 10.33 20.23 -21.74
C THR A 245 11.65 20.26 -20.97
N THR A 246 11.82 19.35 -19.98
CA THR A 246 13.08 18.72 -19.48
C THR A 246 13.64 19.26 -18.15
N PRO A 247 14.38 18.50 -17.31
CA PRO A 247 14.39 17.04 -17.01
C PRO A 247 14.28 16.67 -15.51
N SER A 248 14.06 15.36 -15.33
CA SER A 248 14.24 14.53 -14.14
C SER A 248 15.73 14.35 -13.74
N ALA A 249 16.04 14.33 -12.45
CA ALA A 249 17.35 13.98 -11.91
C ALA A 249 17.29 12.61 -11.19
N THR A 250 18.11 11.67 -11.67
CA THR A 250 18.33 10.34 -11.08
C THR A 250 19.52 10.41 -10.13
N ILE A 251 19.31 10.09 -8.85
CA ILE A 251 20.37 9.91 -7.85
C ILE A 251 20.78 8.43 -7.83
N LYS A 252 22.08 8.17 -8.02
CA LYS A 252 22.70 6.85 -7.85
C LYS A 252 23.15 6.69 -6.39
N THR A 253 22.92 5.52 -5.80
CA THR A 253 23.46 5.14 -4.48
C THR A 253 24.38 3.91 -4.64
N PRO A 254 25.47 3.78 -3.85
CA PRO A 254 26.57 2.84 -4.09
C PRO A 254 26.20 1.38 -3.77
N LYS A 255 26.69 0.46 -4.59
CA LYS A 255 26.74 -0.99 -4.34
C LYS A 255 27.75 -1.27 -3.21
N ASP A 256 27.50 -2.32 -2.40
CA ASP A 256 28.45 -3.03 -1.51
C ASP A 256 28.04 -3.17 -0.02
N LYS A 257 26.79 -2.92 0.36
CA LYS A 257 26.25 -3.33 1.68
C LYS A 257 24.93 -4.07 1.51
N CYS A 258 24.98 -5.41 1.47
CA CYS A 258 23.80 -6.29 1.51
C CYS A 258 22.59 -5.84 0.65
N MET A 259 22.88 -5.29 -0.53
CA MET A 259 21.92 -4.77 -1.51
C MET A 259 22.24 -5.31 -2.91
#